data_AF-A0A6J7ZVM5-F1
#
_entry.id   AF-A0A6J7ZVM5-F1
#
_cell.length_a   1.000
_cell.length_b   1.000
_cell.length_c   1.000
_cell.angle_alpha   90.00
_cell.angle_beta   90.00
_cell.angle_gamma   90.00
#
_symmetry.space_group_name_H-M   'P 1'
#
loop_
_entity.id
_entity.type
_entity.pdbx_description
1 polymer ?
#
loop_
_entity_poly.entity_id
_entity_poly.type
_entity_poly.pdbx_seq_one_letter_code
_entity_poly.pdbx_strand_id
1 'polypeptide(L)'
;MKELTTLKRAHADDTNKSTKKLKLAIKISEKKTLFESNKKQKSEEKLKEVMKSKTDLTYKHILLQRQLTRYKSQKHKQKMGAKLSKVIIQEKNKVIKYISEVETLKLDNMKLKAKINEQQDKITTMAHQLDSMEEKESLTDLETSIRSISEERDYLHTLLQDNSELNLFDVESNRYTPQTRQCIMNLTSHNVSSENVGPVIKQVLKLADKCPNAVPSRKTVDNIIAEKIAIGQKHIGTTLIGQKNTCLYGDETRKFGKTYQTFLLSDENKNVYFLGLRDMLDKAASTTLDEKYT
;
A
#
# COMPACT_ATOMS: atom_id res chain seq x y z
N MET A 1 19.29 -15.87 6.20
CA MET A 1 19.69 -15.96 4.77
C MET A 1 18.92 -16.99 3.95
N LYS A 2 18.42 -18.11 4.50
CA LYS A 2 17.63 -19.11 3.73
C LYS A 2 16.17 -18.70 3.43
N GLU A 3 15.60 -17.75 4.17
CA GLU A 3 14.21 -17.30 3.99
C GLU A 3 14.05 -16.20 2.93
N LEU A 4 15.10 -15.42 2.65
CA LEU A 4 15.07 -14.37 1.62
C LEU A 4 15.08 -14.96 0.21
N THR A 5 15.63 -16.17 0.04
CA THR A 5 15.71 -16.87 -1.24
C THR A 5 14.43 -17.62 -1.58
N THR A 6 13.65 -18.06 -0.58
CA THR A 6 12.33 -18.67 -0.78
C THR A 6 11.28 -17.63 -1.17
N LEU A 7 11.28 -16.45 -0.55
CA LEU A 7 10.38 -15.34 -0.91
C LEU A 7 10.63 -14.80 -2.33
N LYS A 8 11.90 -14.68 -2.75
CA LYS A 8 12.23 -14.27 -4.13
C LYS A 8 11.80 -15.30 -5.18
N ARG A 9 11.80 -16.60 -4.86
CA ARG A 9 11.31 -17.65 -5.75
C ARG A 9 9.79 -17.65 -5.87
N ALA A 10 9.07 -17.46 -4.76
CA ALA A 10 7.60 -17.36 -4.78
C ALA A 10 7.10 -16.18 -5.63
N HIS A 11 7.74 -15.00 -5.51
CA HIS A 11 7.41 -13.82 -6.31
C HIS A 11 7.75 -14.01 -7.80
N ALA A 12 8.83 -14.72 -8.12
CA ALA A 12 9.18 -15.06 -9.50
C ALA A 12 8.18 -16.04 -10.12
N ASP A 13 7.68 -17.01 -9.35
CA ASP A 13 6.70 -17.98 -9.85
C ASP A 13 5.31 -17.35 -10.08
N ASP A 14 4.88 -16.40 -9.24
CA ASP A 14 3.59 -15.71 -9.42
C ASP A 14 3.60 -14.71 -10.58
N THR A 15 4.72 -14.01 -10.80
CA THR A 15 4.90 -13.15 -11.99
C THR A 15 4.94 -13.97 -13.28
N ASN A 16 5.50 -15.19 -13.24
CA ASN A 16 5.52 -16.11 -14.38
C ASN A 16 4.14 -16.74 -14.67
N LYS A 17 3.32 -16.98 -13.63
CA LYS A 17 1.91 -17.40 -13.80
C LYS A 17 1.03 -16.30 -14.38
N SER A 18 1.21 -15.05 -13.91
CA SER A 18 0.44 -13.90 -14.41
C SER A 18 0.74 -13.60 -15.88
N THR A 19 2.01 -13.61 -16.27
CA THR A 19 2.44 -13.42 -17.67
C THR A 19 1.96 -14.53 -18.61
N LYS A 20 1.87 -15.79 -18.14
CA LYS A 20 1.28 -16.89 -18.91
C LYS A 20 -0.22 -16.71 -19.14
N LYS A 21 -0.98 -16.24 -18.13
CA LYS A 21 -2.42 -15.95 -18.27
C LYS A 21 -2.67 -14.82 -19.28
N LEU A 22 -1.86 -13.76 -19.24
CA LEU A 22 -1.96 -12.61 -20.15
C LEU A 22 -1.69 -13.00 -21.62
N LYS A 23 -0.66 -13.82 -21.85
CA LYS A 23 -0.37 -14.36 -23.20
C LYS A 23 -1.49 -15.26 -23.74
N LEU A 24 -2.18 -16.01 -22.86
CA LEU A 24 -3.30 -16.85 -23.26
C LEU A 24 -4.52 -16.00 -23.67
N ALA A 25 -4.81 -14.92 -22.94
CA ALA A 25 -5.92 -14.02 -23.23
C ALA A 25 -5.77 -13.32 -24.60
N ILE A 26 -4.56 -12.80 -24.90
CA ILE A 26 -4.25 -12.17 -26.19
C ILE A 26 -4.45 -13.15 -27.36
N LYS A 27 -4.02 -14.41 -27.18
CA LYS A 27 -4.16 -15.44 -28.21
C LYS A 27 -5.62 -15.84 -28.47
N ILE A 28 -6.50 -15.69 -27.48
CA ILE A 28 -7.94 -15.94 -27.62
C ILE A 28 -8.63 -14.76 -28.34
N SER A 29 -8.26 -13.51 -28.04
CA SER A 29 -8.82 -12.34 -28.74
C SER A 29 -8.43 -12.32 -30.22
N GLU A 30 -7.18 -12.65 -30.56
CA GLU A 30 -6.72 -12.73 -31.95
C GLU A 30 -7.46 -13.83 -32.75
N LYS A 31 -7.77 -14.97 -32.12
CA LYS A 31 -8.55 -16.03 -32.77
C LYS A 31 -10.00 -15.63 -33.01
N LYS A 32 -10.61 -14.84 -32.12
CA LYS A 32 -11.99 -14.34 -32.29
C LYS A 32 -12.10 -13.34 -33.45
N THR A 33 -11.16 -12.40 -33.55
CA THR A 33 -11.15 -11.40 -34.64
C THR A 33 -10.92 -12.05 -36.01
N LEU A 34 -10.06 -13.07 -36.10
CA LEU A 34 -9.85 -13.87 -37.32
C LEU A 34 -11.08 -14.69 -37.74
N PHE A 35 -11.91 -15.13 -36.79
CA PHE A 35 -13.12 -15.88 -37.09
C PHE A 35 -14.22 -14.97 -37.67
N GLU A 36 -14.37 -13.75 -37.15
CA GLU A 36 -15.35 -12.78 -37.62
C GLU A 36 -15.02 -12.24 -39.02
N SER A 37 -13.74 -11.98 -39.31
CA SER A 37 -13.29 -11.55 -40.64
C SER A 37 -13.57 -12.61 -41.72
N ASN A 38 -13.30 -13.89 -41.42
CA ASN A 38 -13.58 -15.01 -42.31
C ASN A 38 -15.08 -15.21 -42.57
N LYS A 39 -15.94 -14.98 -41.56
CA LYS A 39 -17.40 -15.07 -41.72
C LYS A 39 -17.94 -13.98 -42.64
N LYS A 40 -17.38 -12.77 -42.56
CA LYS A 40 -17.76 -11.64 -43.42
C LYS A 40 -17.38 -11.88 -44.88
N GLN A 41 -16.15 -12.33 -45.16
CA GLN A 41 -15.70 -12.65 -46.54
C GLN A 41 -16.58 -13.72 -47.21
N LYS A 42 -16.91 -14.81 -46.50
CA LYS A 42 -17.74 -15.90 -47.04
C LYS A 42 -19.17 -15.46 -47.39
N SER A 43 -19.67 -14.40 -46.75
CA SER A 43 -20.99 -13.84 -47.06
C SER A 43 -20.98 -12.95 -48.31
N GLU A 44 -19.89 -12.21 -48.54
CA GLU A 44 -19.73 -11.36 -49.73
C GLU A 44 -19.54 -12.17 -51.01
N GLU A 45 -18.82 -13.29 -50.95
CA GLU A 45 -18.64 -14.19 -52.10
C GLU A 45 -19.97 -14.80 -52.57
N LYS A 46 -20.81 -15.26 -51.64
CA LYS A 46 -22.15 -15.78 -51.97
C LYS A 46 -23.03 -14.72 -52.63
N LEU A 47 -22.94 -13.46 -52.18
CA LEU A 47 -23.71 -12.37 -52.76
C LEU A 47 -23.28 -12.06 -54.20
N LYS A 48 -21.96 -12.09 -54.48
CA LYS A 48 -21.42 -11.89 -55.84
C LYS A 48 -21.85 -13.00 -56.80
N GLU A 49 -21.89 -14.25 -56.33
CA GLU A 49 -22.31 -15.40 -57.13
C GLU A 49 -23.79 -15.32 -57.54
N VAL A 50 -24.66 -14.93 -56.61
CA VAL A 50 -26.10 -14.73 -56.87
C VAL A 50 -26.34 -13.58 -57.86
N MET A 51 -25.59 -12.48 -57.73
CA MET A 51 -25.69 -11.34 -58.65
C MET A 51 -25.29 -11.72 -60.08
N LYS A 52 -24.24 -12.53 -60.24
CA LYS A 52 -23.78 -13.01 -61.54
C LYS A 52 -24.79 -13.96 -62.20
N SER A 53 -25.41 -14.86 -61.43
CA SER A 53 -26.48 -15.73 -61.92
C SER A 53 -27.70 -14.93 -62.41
N LYS A 54 -28.06 -13.86 -61.70
CA LYS A 54 -29.16 -12.97 -62.10
C LYS A 54 -28.88 -12.28 -63.43
N THR A 55 -27.67 -11.76 -63.64
CA THR A 55 -27.31 -11.10 -64.91
C THR A 55 -27.35 -12.07 -66.09
N ASP A 56 -26.86 -13.29 -65.90
CA ASP A 56 -26.85 -14.33 -66.95
C ASP A 56 -28.27 -14.76 -67.35
N LEU A 57 -29.17 -14.93 -66.38
CA LEU A 57 -30.58 -15.23 -66.63
C LEU A 57 -31.29 -14.10 -67.36
N THR A 58 -30.99 -12.85 -67.00
CA THR A 58 -31.57 -11.66 -67.66
C THR A 58 -31.13 -11.58 -69.12
N TYR A 59 -29.84 -11.80 -69.38
CA TYR A 59 -29.29 -11.86 -70.73
C TYR A 59 -29.92 -12.98 -71.57
N LYS A 60 -30.07 -14.17 -70.99
CA LYS A 60 -30.72 -15.32 -71.64
C LYS A 60 -32.19 -15.03 -71.97
N HIS A 61 -32.91 -14.31 -71.11
CA HIS A 61 -34.28 -13.89 -71.35
C HIS A 61 -34.40 -12.92 -72.54
N ILE A 62 -33.49 -11.93 -72.62
CA ILE A 62 -33.43 -10.98 -73.74
C ILE A 62 -33.13 -11.70 -75.07
N LEU A 63 -32.21 -12.66 -75.07
CA LEU A 63 -31.88 -13.48 -76.24
C LEU A 63 -33.09 -14.29 -76.73
N LEU A 64 -33.81 -14.93 -75.82
CA LEU A 64 -35.03 -15.68 -76.15
C LEU A 64 -36.14 -14.78 -76.71
N GLN A 65 -36.32 -13.58 -76.14
CA GLN A 65 -37.26 -12.59 -76.70
C GLN A 65 -36.89 -12.19 -78.13
N ARG A 66 -35.60 -11.92 -78.41
CA ARG A 66 -35.14 -11.58 -79.76
C ARG A 66 -35.32 -12.72 -80.76
N GLN A 67 -35.08 -13.97 -80.36
CA GLN A 67 -35.35 -15.15 -81.20
C GLN A 67 -36.84 -15.28 -81.52
N LEU A 68 -37.72 -14.99 -80.56
CA LEU A 68 -39.16 -14.97 -80.77
C LEU A 68 -39.61 -13.97 -81.81
N THR A 69 -39.05 -12.76 -81.76
CA THR A 69 -39.40 -11.69 -82.69
C THR A 69 -39.00 -12.08 -84.12
N ARG A 70 -37.85 -12.76 -84.28
CA ARG A 70 -37.39 -13.32 -85.57
C ARG A 70 -38.25 -14.49 -86.06
N TYR A 71 -38.74 -15.33 -85.15
CA TYR A 71 -39.67 -16.42 -85.49
C TYR A 71 -41.06 -15.92 -85.90
N LYS A 72 -41.52 -14.79 -85.33
CA LYS A 72 -42.81 -14.17 -85.70
C LYS A 72 -42.78 -13.53 -87.10
N SER A 73 -41.61 -13.15 -87.63
CA SER A 73 -41.44 -12.57 -88.98
C SER A 73 -41.41 -13.59 -90.14
N GLN A 74 -41.43 -14.90 -89.88
CA GLN A 74 -41.50 -15.95 -90.92
C GLN A 74 -42.79 -16.77 -90.78
N LYS A 75 -43.79 -16.47 -91.62
CA LYS A 75 -45.14 -17.07 -91.53
C LYS A 75 -45.27 -18.25 -92.50
N HIS A 76 -45.02 -19.48 -92.01
CA HIS A 76 -45.79 -20.72 -92.26
C HIS A 76 -44.99 -21.99 -91.90
N LYS A 77 -45.25 -22.59 -90.73
CA LYS A 77 -45.26 -24.05 -90.46
C LYS A 77 -45.94 -24.29 -89.10
N GLN A 78 -47.22 -24.62 -89.15
CA GLN A 78 -48.22 -24.61 -88.07
C GLN A 78 -48.06 -25.70 -86.98
N LYS A 79 -46.89 -26.34 -86.79
CA LYS A 79 -46.68 -27.32 -85.70
C LYS A 79 -45.55 -26.97 -84.71
N MET A 80 -44.67 -26.02 -85.02
CA MET A 80 -43.57 -25.59 -84.12
C MET A 80 -43.90 -24.33 -83.30
N GLY A 81 -44.75 -23.43 -83.80
CA GLY A 81 -45.15 -22.20 -83.08
C GLY A 81 -45.93 -22.47 -81.79
N ALA A 82 -46.72 -23.54 -81.75
CA ALA A 82 -47.45 -23.96 -80.53
C ALA A 82 -46.51 -24.51 -79.44
N LYS A 83 -45.44 -25.22 -79.82
CA LYS A 83 -44.41 -25.70 -78.87
C LYS A 83 -43.61 -24.53 -78.31
N LEU A 84 -43.18 -23.59 -79.16
CA LEU A 84 -42.47 -22.39 -78.71
C LEU A 84 -43.35 -21.55 -77.77
N SER A 85 -44.62 -21.33 -78.12
CA SER A 85 -45.61 -20.65 -77.28
C SER A 85 -45.70 -21.26 -75.87
N LYS A 86 -45.81 -22.59 -75.77
CA LYS A 86 -45.85 -23.29 -74.47
C LYS A 86 -44.56 -23.10 -73.65
N VAL A 87 -43.39 -23.17 -74.28
CA VAL A 87 -42.10 -22.95 -73.60
C VAL A 87 -41.99 -21.51 -73.09
N ILE A 88 -42.46 -20.53 -73.84
CA ILE A 88 -42.44 -19.11 -73.44
C ILE A 88 -43.39 -18.87 -72.28
N ILE A 89 -44.58 -19.46 -72.30
CA ILE A 89 -45.54 -19.34 -71.19
C ILE A 89 -44.95 -19.99 -69.93
N GLN A 90 -44.30 -21.16 -70.06
CA GLN A 90 -43.61 -21.80 -68.93
C GLN A 90 -42.47 -20.94 -68.39
N GLU A 91 -41.61 -20.39 -69.24
CA GLU A 91 -40.52 -19.50 -68.82
C GLU A 91 -41.05 -18.19 -68.23
N LYS A 92 -42.13 -17.62 -68.78
CA LYS A 92 -42.79 -16.44 -68.22
C LYS A 92 -43.35 -16.73 -66.82
N ASN A 93 -43.95 -17.90 -66.61
CA ASN A 93 -44.45 -18.31 -65.30
C ASN A 93 -43.31 -18.53 -64.29
N LYS A 94 -42.17 -19.09 -64.72
CA LYS A 94 -40.96 -19.17 -63.88
C LYS A 94 -40.44 -17.80 -63.49
N VAL A 95 -40.37 -16.86 -64.45
CA VAL A 95 -39.95 -15.47 -64.19
C VAL A 95 -40.89 -14.78 -63.21
N ILE A 96 -42.21 -14.92 -63.36
CA ILE A 96 -43.19 -14.37 -62.42
C ILE A 96 -42.97 -14.97 -61.01
N LYS A 97 -42.73 -16.27 -60.91
CA LYS A 97 -42.42 -16.92 -59.62
C LYS A 97 -41.15 -16.35 -58.99
N TYR A 98 -40.07 -16.19 -59.77
CA TYR A 98 -38.84 -15.57 -59.27
C TYR A 98 -39.03 -14.11 -58.85
N ILE A 99 -39.85 -13.34 -59.56
CA ILE A 99 -40.17 -11.96 -59.15
C ILE A 99 -40.86 -11.97 -57.79
N SER A 100 -41.86 -12.84 -57.60
CA SER A 100 -42.55 -12.96 -56.30
C SER A 100 -41.61 -13.38 -55.16
N GLU A 101 -40.69 -14.32 -55.40
CA GLU A 101 -39.68 -14.73 -54.41
C GLU A 101 -38.70 -13.59 -54.07
N VAL A 102 -38.31 -12.78 -55.07
CA VAL A 102 -37.43 -11.62 -54.83
C VAL A 102 -38.15 -10.54 -54.03
N GLU A 103 -39.45 -10.33 -54.27
CA GLU A 103 -40.26 -9.39 -53.49
C GLU A 103 -40.41 -9.84 -52.03
N THR A 104 -40.68 -11.13 -51.78
CA THR A 104 -40.71 -11.67 -50.41
C THR A 104 -39.36 -11.52 -49.71
N LEU A 105 -38.26 -11.82 -50.41
CA LEU A 105 -36.90 -11.68 -49.87
C LEU A 105 -36.52 -10.23 -49.56
N LYS A 106 -37.01 -9.26 -50.33
CA LYS A 106 -36.83 -7.83 -50.02
C LYS A 106 -37.55 -7.45 -48.73
N LEU A 107 -38.78 -7.94 -48.57
CA LEU A 107 -39.62 -7.64 -47.40
C LEU A 107 -39.01 -8.24 -46.13
N ASP A 108 -38.49 -9.47 -46.21
CA ASP A 108 -37.78 -10.11 -45.09
C ASP A 108 -36.45 -9.40 -44.77
N ASN A 109 -35.71 -8.92 -45.78
CA ASN A 109 -34.52 -8.11 -45.55
C ASN A 109 -34.83 -6.81 -44.81
N MET A 110 -35.95 -6.15 -45.15
CA MET A 110 -36.38 -4.95 -44.42
C MET A 110 -36.69 -5.27 -42.95
N LYS A 111 -37.39 -6.37 -42.68
CA LYS A 111 -37.67 -6.83 -41.31
C LYS A 111 -36.39 -7.15 -40.52
N LEU A 112 -35.42 -7.81 -41.15
CA LEU A 112 -34.13 -8.12 -40.51
C LEU A 112 -33.31 -6.87 -40.22
N LYS A 113 -33.28 -5.89 -41.14
CA LYS A 113 -32.63 -4.60 -40.90
C LYS A 113 -33.26 -3.84 -39.74
N ALA A 114 -34.59 -3.82 -39.64
CA ALA A 114 -35.29 -3.20 -38.53
C ALA A 114 -34.90 -3.86 -37.19
N LYS A 115 -34.85 -5.21 -37.13
CA LYS A 115 -34.40 -5.93 -35.94
C LYS A 115 -32.94 -5.68 -35.57
N ILE A 116 -32.06 -5.56 -36.56
CA ILE A 116 -30.65 -5.22 -36.32
C ILE A 116 -30.54 -3.84 -35.67
N ASN A 117 -31.24 -2.84 -36.21
CA ASN A 117 -31.24 -1.50 -35.64
C ASN A 117 -31.79 -1.49 -34.20
N GLU A 118 -32.90 -2.18 -33.95
CA GLU A 118 -33.47 -2.30 -32.60
C GLU A 118 -32.51 -2.96 -31.60
N GLN A 119 -31.77 -3.98 -32.03
CA GLN A 119 -30.74 -4.60 -31.20
C GLN A 119 -29.54 -3.68 -30.98
N GLN A 120 -29.16 -2.91 -32.00
CA GLN A 120 -28.09 -1.93 -31.91
C GLN A 120 -28.41 -0.87 -30.85
N ASP A 121 -29.65 -0.36 -30.86
CA ASP A 121 -30.14 0.64 -29.91
C ASP A 121 -30.17 0.08 -28.47
N LYS A 122 -30.55 -1.19 -28.30
CA LYS A 122 -30.48 -1.86 -26.98
C LYS A 122 -29.03 -1.99 -26.48
N ILE A 123 -28.09 -2.30 -27.37
CA ILE A 123 -26.66 -2.42 -27.02
C ILE A 123 -26.10 -1.06 -26.59
N THR A 124 -26.37 0.02 -27.34
CA THR A 124 -25.93 1.36 -26.95
C THR A 124 -26.55 1.81 -25.63
N THR A 125 -27.82 1.51 -25.40
CA THR A 125 -28.48 1.84 -24.12
C THR A 125 -27.85 1.08 -22.95
N MET A 126 -27.59 -0.22 -23.09
CA MET A 126 -26.90 -1.01 -22.06
C MET A 126 -25.45 -0.57 -21.85
N ALA A 127 -24.74 -0.17 -22.91
CA ALA A 127 -23.38 0.36 -22.80
C ALA A 127 -23.34 1.68 -22.00
N HIS A 128 -24.29 2.58 -22.26
CA HIS A 128 -24.42 3.82 -21.49
C HIS A 128 -24.77 3.57 -20.02
N GLN A 129 -25.62 2.59 -19.72
CA GLN A 129 -25.94 2.20 -18.34
C GLN A 129 -24.72 1.62 -17.59
N LEU A 130 -23.90 0.82 -18.27
CA LEU A 130 -22.66 0.27 -17.71
C LEU A 130 -21.60 1.34 -17.41
N ASP A 131 -21.55 2.39 -18.22
CA ASP A 131 -20.64 3.52 -17.98
C ASP A 131 -21.18 4.52 -16.94
N SER A 132 -22.50 4.55 -16.70
CA SER A 132 -23.11 5.39 -15.67
C SER A 132 -23.25 4.71 -14.30
N MET A 133 -22.83 3.45 -14.15
CA MET A 133 -22.85 2.79 -12.84
C MET A 133 -21.71 3.32 -11.95
N GLU A 134 -22.10 3.98 -10.85
CA GLU A 134 -21.30 4.49 -9.72
C GLU A 134 -20.31 3.48 -9.09
N GLU A 135 -20.34 2.22 -9.53
CA GLU A 135 -19.42 1.17 -9.10
C GLU A 135 -17.96 1.50 -9.44
N LYS A 136 -17.66 2.21 -10.53
CA LYS A 136 -16.27 2.60 -10.85
C LYS A 136 -15.71 3.65 -9.90
N GLU A 137 -16.54 4.61 -9.46
CA GLU A 137 -16.12 5.71 -8.60
C GLU A 137 -15.93 5.23 -7.15
N SER A 138 -16.85 4.39 -6.67
CA SER A 138 -16.71 3.72 -5.36
C SER A 138 -15.53 2.73 -5.30
N LEU A 139 -15.19 2.05 -6.41
CA LEU A 139 -13.99 1.23 -6.52
C LEU A 139 -12.71 2.07 -6.43
N THR A 140 -12.67 3.22 -7.08
CA THR A 140 -11.48 4.10 -7.01
C THR A 140 -11.26 4.70 -5.62
N ASP A 141 -12.34 5.05 -4.92
CA ASP A 141 -12.26 5.55 -3.54
C ASP A 141 -11.82 4.47 -2.55
N LEU A 142 -12.24 3.22 -2.78
CA LEU A 142 -11.79 2.09 -1.99
C LEU A 142 -10.32 1.74 -2.27
N GLU A 143 -9.89 1.77 -3.53
CA GLU A 143 -8.49 1.53 -3.92
C GLU A 143 -7.54 2.58 -3.33
N THR A 144 -7.94 3.86 -3.34
CA THR A 144 -7.15 4.94 -2.74
C THR A 144 -7.08 4.81 -1.21
N SER A 145 -8.19 4.44 -0.55
CA SER A 145 -8.20 4.17 0.90
C SER A 145 -7.30 2.99 1.27
N ILE A 146 -7.37 1.87 0.53
CA ILE A 146 -6.50 0.71 0.76
C ILE A 146 -5.02 1.09 0.61
N ARG A 147 -4.70 1.90 -0.39
CA ARG A 147 -3.33 2.36 -0.62
C ARG A 147 -2.82 3.25 0.51
N SER A 148 -3.63 4.21 0.95
CA SER A 148 -3.30 5.09 2.10
C SER A 148 -3.05 4.27 3.37
N ILE A 149 -3.92 3.30 3.68
CA ILE A 149 -3.74 2.43 4.85
C ILE A 149 -2.47 1.58 4.73
N SER A 150 -2.13 1.10 3.52
CA SER A 150 -0.89 0.34 3.32
C SER A 150 0.35 1.20 3.54
N GLU A 151 0.34 2.46 3.07
CA GLU A 151 1.45 3.40 3.24
C GLU A 151 1.66 3.76 4.72
N GLU A 152 0.57 4.00 5.47
CA GLU A 152 0.63 4.23 6.92
C GLU A 152 1.13 3.00 7.69
N ARG A 153 0.65 1.81 7.31
CA ARG A 153 1.12 0.55 7.90
C ARG A 153 2.62 0.38 7.68
N ASP A 154 3.11 0.65 6.47
CA ASP A 154 4.52 0.50 6.15
C ASP A 154 5.37 1.53 6.91
N TYR A 155 4.90 2.76 7.05
CA TYR A 155 5.55 3.78 7.89
C TYR A 155 5.62 3.36 9.37
N LEU A 156 4.50 2.88 9.94
CA LEU A 156 4.45 2.36 11.31
C LEU A 156 5.36 1.14 11.49
N HIS A 157 5.42 0.25 10.50
CA HIS A 157 6.37 -0.86 10.51
C HIS A 157 7.81 -0.39 10.47
N THR A 158 8.12 0.69 9.75
CA THR A 158 9.46 1.27 9.70
C THR A 158 9.85 1.88 11.06
N LEU A 159 8.92 2.52 11.75
CA LEU A 159 9.12 3.03 13.12
C LEU A 159 9.29 1.90 14.15
N LEU A 160 8.51 0.83 14.03
CA LEU A 160 8.62 -0.37 14.88
C LEU A 160 9.90 -1.17 14.61
N GLN A 161 10.37 -1.18 13.36
CA GLN A 161 11.61 -1.84 12.93
C GLN A 161 12.83 -0.95 13.07
N ASP A 162 12.76 0.17 13.79
CA ASP A 162 13.96 0.94 14.18
C ASP A 162 14.79 0.07 15.14
N ASN A 163 15.50 -0.90 14.57
CA ASN A 163 16.41 -1.86 15.18
C ASN A 163 17.76 -1.20 15.49
N SER A 164 17.81 0.14 15.55
CA SER A 164 18.97 0.86 16.03
C SER A 164 19.40 0.27 17.38
N GLU A 165 20.63 -0.24 17.38
CA GLU A 165 21.27 -0.77 18.59
C GLU A 165 21.41 0.37 19.58
N LEU A 166 20.79 0.22 20.75
CA LEU A 166 20.90 1.21 21.80
C LEU A 166 22.22 1.02 22.55
N ASN A 167 23.20 1.85 22.20
CA ASN A 167 24.50 1.86 22.86
C ASN A 167 24.48 2.75 24.10
N LEU A 168 24.43 2.12 25.28
CA LEU A 168 24.55 2.81 26.57
C LEU A 168 26.01 3.07 26.95
N PHE A 169 26.90 2.19 26.48
CA PHE A 169 28.33 2.23 26.75
C PHE A 169 29.10 2.36 25.45
N ASP A 170 29.97 3.34 25.37
CA ASP A 170 30.91 3.50 24.27
C ASP A 170 32.17 2.67 24.57
N VAL A 171 32.39 1.65 23.75
CA VAL A 171 33.51 0.71 23.88
C VAL A 171 34.83 1.39 23.50
N GLU A 172 34.82 2.32 22.55
CA GLU A 172 36.03 3.01 22.10
C GLU A 172 36.55 3.97 23.18
N SER A 173 35.63 4.74 23.76
CA SER A 173 35.95 5.68 24.85
C SER A 173 36.02 5.01 26.24
N ASN A 174 35.67 3.73 26.35
CA ASN A 174 35.52 2.97 27.60
C ASN A 174 34.67 3.73 28.65
N ARG A 175 33.57 4.35 28.22
CA ARG A 175 32.74 5.25 29.04
C ARG A 175 31.27 5.08 28.72
N TYR A 176 30.41 5.28 29.72
CA TYR A 176 28.97 5.40 29.50
C TYR A 176 28.66 6.68 28.72
N THR A 177 27.70 6.59 27.81
CA THR A 177 27.27 7.74 27.01
C THR A 177 26.75 8.88 27.90
N PRO A 178 26.88 10.15 27.47
CA PRO A 178 26.39 11.29 28.25
C PRO A 178 24.91 11.15 28.65
N GLN A 179 24.08 10.61 27.75
CA GLN A 179 22.65 10.37 27.98
C GLN A 179 22.43 9.33 29.08
N THR A 180 23.22 8.26 29.09
CA THR A 180 23.16 7.24 30.15
C THR A 180 23.58 7.82 31.50
N ARG A 181 24.64 8.63 31.52
CA ARG A 181 25.08 9.33 32.74
C ARG A 181 24.03 10.29 33.28
N GLN A 182 23.38 11.06 32.40
CA GLN A 182 22.26 11.93 32.76
C GLN A 182 21.09 11.13 33.33
N CYS A 183 20.75 10.00 32.71
CA CYS A 183 19.69 9.10 33.20
C CYS A 183 19.99 8.60 34.62
N ILE A 184 21.22 8.15 34.89
CA ILE A 184 21.66 7.76 36.24
C ILE A 184 21.50 8.92 37.24
N MET A 185 21.90 10.14 36.86
CA MET A 185 21.75 11.33 37.71
C MET A 185 20.29 11.71 37.96
N ASN A 186 19.39 11.46 37.02
CA ASN A 186 17.96 11.73 37.17
C ASN A 186 17.30 10.68 38.06
N LEU A 187 17.57 9.38 37.83
CA LEU A 187 17.04 8.29 38.66
C LEU A 187 17.43 8.45 40.13
N THR A 188 18.68 8.82 40.39
CA THR A 188 19.16 9.06 41.76
C THR A 188 18.54 10.31 42.39
N SER A 189 18.26 11.35 41.60
CA SER A 189 17.50 12.53 42.07
C SER A 189 16.04 12.19 42.43
N HIS A 190 15.49 11.12 41.86
CA HIS A 190 14.16 10.57 42.21
C HIS A 190 14.21 9.52 43.34
N ASN A 191 15.26 9.53 44.17
CA ASN A 191 15.44 8.63 45.31
C ASN A 191 15.51 7.13 44.94
N VAL A 192 15.88 6.79 43.70
CA VAL A 192 16.19 5.40 43.35
C VAL A 192 17.56 5.04 43.94
N SER A 193 17.59 4.00 44.78
CA SER A 193 18.85 3.47 45.36
C SER A 193 19.85 3.10 44.25
N SER A 194 21.14 3.37 44.45
CA SER A 194 22.22 3.06 43.50
C SER A 194 22.22 1.59 43.05
N GLU A 195 21.81 0.68 43.93
CA GLU A 195 21.71 -0.75 43.64
C GLU A 195 20.62 -1.08 42.60
N ASN A 196 19.55 -0.27 42.57
CA ASN A 196 18.38 -0.51 41.73
C ASN A 196 18.43 0.26 40.40
N VAL A 197 19.35 1.22 40.24
CA VAL A 197 19.46 2.01 39.00
C VAL A 197 19.72 1.12 37.77
N GLY A 198 20.71 0.23 37.83
CA GLY A 198 21.00 -0.71 36.74
C GLY A 198 19.82 -1.64 36.40
N PRO A 199 19.22 -2.33 37.39
CA PRO A 199 18.01 -3.12 37.19
C PRO A 199 16.84 -2.35 36.59
N VAL A 200 16.59 -1.12 37.03
CA VAL A 200 15.51 -0.26 36.49
C VAL A 200 15.77 0.05 35.01
N ILE A 201 16.98 0.48 34.66
CA ILE A 201 17.36 0.73 33.26
C ILE A 201 17.13 -0.52 32.41
N LYS A 202 17.57 -1.68 32.89
CA LYS A 202 17.40 -2.95 32.18
C LYS A 202 15.93 -3.32 31.95
N GLN A 203 15.06 -3.12 32.95
CA GLN A 203 13.63 -3.45 32.81
C GLN A 203 12.90 -2.48 31.88
N VAL A 204 13.21 -1.18 31.97
CA VAL A 204 12.60 -0.18 31.07
C VAL A 204 12.99 -0.47 29.61
N LEU A 205 14.26 -0.80 29.36
CA LEU A 205 14.71 -1.15 28.01
C LEU A 205 14.10 -2.45 27.49
N LYS A 206 13.88 -3.42 28.37
CA LYS A 206 13.17 -4.66 28.03
C LYS A 206 11.72 -4.40 27.61
N LEU A 207 11.03 -3.44 28.23
CA LEU A 207 9.66 -3.04 27.82
C LEU A 207 9.64 -2.40 26.43
N ALA A 208 10.73 -1.76 26.02
CA ALA A 208 10.92 -1.18 24.70
C ALA A 208 11.51 -2.17 23.68
N ASP A 209 11.62 -3.46 24.04
CA ASP A 209 12.24 -4.52 23.24
C ASP A 209 13.68 -4.18 22.79
N LYS A 210 14.41 -3.45 23.64
CA LYS A 210 15.81 -3.05 23.43
C LYS A 210 16.75 -3.80 24.37
N CYS A 211 17.84 -4.31 23.82
CA CYS A 211 18.90 -4.97 24.57
C CYS A 211 20.08 -4.01 24.79
N PRO A 212 20.36 -3.57 26.03
CA PRO A 212 21.51 -2.72 26.30
C PRO A 212 22.82 -3.50 26.15
N ASN A 213 23.82 -2.87 25.54
CA ASN A 213 25.16 -3.44 25.40
C ASN A 213 25.92 -3.58 26.73
N ALA A 214 25.76 -2.63 27.65
CA ALA A 214 26.24 -2.74 29.03
C ALA A 214 25.36 -1.93 29.99
N VAL A 215 25.17 -2.46 31.20
CA VAL A 215 24.37 -1.82 32.26
C VAL A 215 25.31 -1.38 33.39
N PRO A 216 25.15 -0.15 33.92
CA PRO A 216 26.01 0.34 35.00
C PRO A 216 25.87 -0.53 36.25
N SER A 217 27.01 -0.94 36.80
CA SER A 217 27.06 -1.58 38.11
C SER A 217 26.77 -0.57 39.23
N ARG A 218 26.39 -1.05 40.42
CA ARG A 218 26.24 -0.20 41.62
C ARG A 218 27.48 0.70 41.83
N LYS A 219 28.68 0.13 41.78
CA LYS A 219 29.94 0.87 41.97
C LYS A 219 30.13 1.96 40.91
N THR A 220 29.74 1.68 39.67
CA THR A 220 29.77 2.66 38.58
C THR A 220 28.81 3.82 38.86
N VAL A 221 27.59 3.51 39.32
CA VAL A 221 26.59 4.51 39.70
C VAL A 221 27.10 5.38 40.83
N ASP A 222 27.66 4.78 41.89
CA ASP A 222 28.22 5.50 43.03
C ASP A 222 29.35 6.45 42.62
N ASN A 223 30.25 6.01 41.72
CA ASN A 223 31.30 6.86 41.17
C ASN A 223 30.73 8.07 40.40
N ILE A 224 29.69 7.86 39.57
CA ILE A 224 29.04 8.94 38.82
C ILE A 224 28.35 9.94 39.77
N ILE A 225 27.74 9.45 40.86
CA ILE A 225 27.14 10.31 41.89
C ILE A 225 28.24 11.11 42.60
N ALA A 226 29.36 10.48 42.96
CA ALA A 226 30.48 11.17 43.59
C ALA A 226 31.07 12.27 42.68
N GLU A 227 31.22 11.99 41.38
CA GLU A 227 31.63 12.99 40.39
C GLU A 227 30.63 14.16 40.32
N LYS A 228 29.32 13.87 40.29
CA LYS A 228 28.26 14.89 40.33
C LYS A 228 28.39 15.79 41.57
N ILE A 229 28.61 15.19 42.75
CA ILE A 229 28.78 15.93 44.01
C ILE A 229 30.04 16.79 43.97
N ALA A 230 31.18 16.26 43.51
CA ALA A 230 32.43 17.00 43.43
C ALA A 230 32.33 18.22 42.49
N ILE A 231 31.66 18.06 41.34
CA ILE A 231 31.38 19.16 40.41
C ILE A 231 30.45 20.18 41.09
N GLY A 232 29.39 19.71 41.76
CA GLY A 232 28.47 20.57 42.51
C GLY A 232 29.17 21.39 43.59
N GLN A 233 30.05 20.77 44.37
CA GLN A 233 30.86 21.46 45.39
C GLN A 233 31.78 22.51 44.78
N LYS A 234 32.45 22.20 43.67
CA LYS A 234 33.28 23.18 42.97
C LYS A 234 32.46 24.37 42.45
N HIS A 235 31.27 24.10 41.92
CA HIS A 235 30.36 25.14 41.44
C HIS A 235 29.85 26.03 42.59
N ILE A 236 29.42 25.43 43.70
CA ILE A 236 29.04 26.14 44.92
C ILE A 236 30.20 27.02 45.41
N GLY A 237 31.43 26.46 45.47
CA GLY A 237 32.62 27.21 45.82
C GLY A 237 32.83 28.45 44.94
N THR A 238 32.71 28.31 43.61
CA THR A 238 32.84 29.47 42.70
C THR A 238 31.74 30.51 42.88
N THR A 239 30.51 30.08 43.15
CA THR A 239 29.35 30.98 43.31
C THR A 239 29.42 31.78 44.62
N LEU A 240 29.97 31.17 45.67
CA LEU A 240 30.03 31.76 47.02
C LEU A 240 31.28 32.63 47.26
N ILE A 241 32.35 32.46 46.46
CA ILE A 241 33.56 33.27 46.59
C ILE A 241 33.23 34.74 46.32
N GLY A 242 33.41 35.58 47.34
CA GLY A 242 33.22 37.04 47.25
C GLY A 242 31.80 37.53 47.56
N GLN A 243 30.85 36.64 47.85
CA GLN A 243 29.53 37.06 48.35
C GLN A 243 29.62 37.59 49.79
N LYS A 244 28.91 38.69 50.06
CA LYS A 244 28.73 39.28 51.39
C LYS A 244 27.40 38.80 51.96
N ASN A 245 27.22 38.88 53.28
CA ASN A 245 25.99 38.50 53.99
C ASN A 245 25.48 37.06 53.74
N THR A 246 26.37 36.08 53.87
CA THR A 246 25.99 34.66 53.89
C THR A 246 25.62 34.22 55.31
N CYS A 247 24.64 33.32 55.43
CA CYS A 247 24.21 32.75 56.71
C CYS A 247 24.38 31.23 56.69
N LEU A 248 25.05 30.68 57.70
CA LEU A 248 25.22 29.23 57.89
C LEU A 248 24.17 28.71 58.88
N TYR A 249 23.38 27.74 58.44
CA TYR A 249 22.41 27.01 59.25
C TYR A 249 22.93 25.61 59.54
N GLY A 250 22.68 25.15 60.77
CA GLY A 250 22.87 23.78 61.19
C GLY A 250 21.53 23.16 61.57
N ASP A 251 21.25 21.96 61.08
CA ASP A 251 20.08 21.17 61.50
C ASP A 251 20.51 19.76 61.94
N GLU A 252 19.95 19.27 63.04
CA GLU A 252 20.25 17.94 63.60
C GLU A 252 19.13 16.97 63.23
N THR A 253 19.49 15.84 62.64
CA THR A 253 18.56 14.75 62.36
C THR A 253 19.10 13.42 62.86
N ARG A 254 18.22 12.56 63.39
CA ARG A 254 18.60 11.23 63.88
C ARG A 254 18.10 10.16 62.94
N LYS A 255 18.99 9.27 62.48
CA LYS A 255 18.64 8.16 61.59
C LYS A 255 19.46 6.93 61.94
N PHE A 256 18.81 5.76 62.00
CA PHE A 256 19.47 4.48 62.30
C PHE A 256 20.33 4.48 63.59
N GLY A 257 19.87 5.20 64.63
CA GLY A 257 20.60 5.28 65.90
C GLY A 257 21.85 6.17 65.87
N LYS A 258 22.03 6.96 64.81
CA LYS A 258 23.10 7.96 64.70
C LYS A 258 22.54 9.37 64.58
N THR A 259 23.28 10.32 65.12
CA THR A 259 22.97 11.75 65.05
C THR A 259 23.75 12.36 63.89
N TYR A 260 23.06 13.07 63.00
CA TYR A 260 23.68 13.73 61.85
C TYR A 260 23.41 15.23 61.89
N GLN A 261 24.45 16.02 61.64
CA GLN A 261 24.33 17.47 61.49
C GLN A 261 24.46 17.87 60.03
N THR A 262 23.45 18.58 59.54
CA THR A 262 23.37 19.13 58.19
C THR A 262 23.87 20.56 58.22
N PHE A 263 24.75 20.94 57.28
CA PHE A 263 25.23 22.32 57.11
C PHE A 263 24.65 22.90 55.83
N LEU A 264 23.87 23.97 55.96
CA LEU A 264 23.24 24.69 54.85
C LEU A 264 23.74 26.13 54.84
N LEU A 265 24.04 26.68 53.68
CA LEU A 265 24.41 28.09 53.53
C LEU A 265 23.33 28.83 52.75
N SER A 266 22.90 29.99 53.22
CA SER A 266 22.05 30.92 52.44
C SER A 266 22.85 32.12 51.98
N ASP A 267 22.58 32.57 50.77
CA ASP A 267 23.03 33.87 50.25
C ASP A 267 22.01 34.99 50.52
N GLU A 268 22.35 36.23 50.11
CA GLU A 268 21.48 37.42 50.19
C GLU A 268 20.16 37.25 49.43
N ASN A 269 20.16 36.44 48.37
CA ASN A 269 19.01 36.14 47.54
C ASN A 269 18.14 35.01 48.12
N LYS A 270 18.47 34.51 49.32
CA LYS A 270 17.81 33.39 49.99
C LYS A 270 17.93 32.06 49.23
N ASN A 271 18.94 31.91 48.37
CA ASN A 271 19.28 30.61 47.79
C ASN A 271 19.98 29.77 48.85
N VAL A 272 19.53 28.53 49.04
CA VAL A 272 20.08 27.62 50.03
C VAL A 272 20.96 26.58 49.36
N TYR A 273 22.21 26.48 49.79
CA TYR A 273 23.22 25.55 49.31
C TYR A 273 23.51 24.50 50.40
N PHE A 274 23.40 23.22 50.04
CA PHE A 274 23.77 22.13 50.93
C PHE A 274 25.30 21.91 50.91
N LEU A 275 25.96 22.14 52.05
CA LEU A 275 27.41 21.98 52.18
C LEU A 275 27.82 20.56 52.54
N GLY A 276 26.99 19.86 53.32
CA GLY A 276 27.24 18.48 53.70
C GLY A 276 26.46 18.01 54.91
N LEU A 277 26.59 16.71 55.16
CA LEU A 277 26.06 16.01 56.32
C LEU A 277 27.23 15.39 57.08
N ARG A 278 27.31 15.62 58.39
CA ARG A 278 28.36 15.07 59.26
C ARG A 278 27.75 14.14 60.30
N ASP A 279 28.35 12.96 60.46
CA ASP A 279 28.05 12.06 61.59
C ASP A 279 28.57 12.71 62.88
N MET A 280 27.67 12.93 63.83
CA MET A 280 27.98 13.51 65.13
C MET A 280 28.14 12.38 66.13
N LEU A 281 29.30 12.34 66.79
CA LEU A 281 29.50 11.42 67.90
C LEU A 281 28.58 11.86 69.03
N ASP A 282 27.74 10.94 69.49
CA ASP A 282 26.98 11.09 70.74
C ASP A 282 27.99 11.10 71.89
N LYS A 283 28.56 12.27 72.19
CA LYS A 283 29.26 12.47 73.45
C LYS A 283 28.20 12.54 74.53
N ALA A 284 28.07 11.46 75.31
CA ALA A 284 27.34 11.52 76.57
C ALA A 284 27.92 12.67 77.41
N ALA A 285 27.07 13.53 77.95
CA ALA A 285 27.49 14.68 78.77
C ALA A 285 28.38 14.29 79.96
N SER A 286 28.36 13.01 80.38
CA SER A 286 29.26 12.45 81.40
C SER A 286 30.74 12.48 81.00
N THR A 287 31.06 12.44 79.71
CA THR A 287 32.46 12.38 79.22
C THR A 287 33.15 13.74 79.11
N THR A 288 32.41 14.85 79.22
CA THR A 288 32.99 16.21 79.08
C THR A 288 33.47 16.79 80.41
N LEU A 289 33.08 16.22 81.55
CA LEU A 289 33.44 16.69 82.89
C LEU A 289 34.32 15.69 83.68
N ASP A 290 34.56 14.49 83.16
CA ASP A 290 35.51 13.54 83.73
C ASP A 290 36.97 13.90 83.34
N GLU A 291 37.39 15.13 83.60
CA GLU A 291 38.81 15.48 83.71
C GLU A 291 39.33 14.99 85.07
N LYS A 292 39.49 13.66 85.21
CA LYS A 292 40.31 13.06 86.27
C LYS A 292 41.72 12.80 85.74
N TYR A 293 42.45 13.89 85.50
CA TYR A 293 43.91 13.89 85.56
C TYR A 293 44.36 15.20 86.24
N THR A 294 44.19 15.21 87.56
CA THR A 294 45.08 15.93 88.49
C THR A 294 45.97 14.89 89.17
#